data_AF-A0A3L6JBA6-F1
#
_entry.id   AF-A0A3L6JBA6-F1
#
_cell.length_a   1.000
_cell.length_b   1.000
_cell.length_c   1.000
_cell.angle_alpha   90.00
_cell.angle_beta   90.00
_cell.angle_gamma   90.00
#
_symmetry.space_group_name_H-M   'P 1'
#
loop_
_entity.id
_entity.type
_entity.pdbx_description
1 polymer ?
#
loop_
_entity_poly.entity_id
_entity_poly.type
_entity_poly.pdbx_seq_one_letter_code
_entity_poly.pdbx_strand_id
1 'polypeptide(L)' 'MTDRVCNSERNRQRCACTYAGCPRKGYCCDCLQYHWKNHELPGCLFPPEAEKTYDRSLDNFLGIWGKRSRK' A
#
# COMPACT_ATOMS: atom_id res chain seq x y z
N MET A 1 13.81 -7.43 -25.44
CA MET A 1 12.89 -7.18 -24.31
C MET A 1 13.75 -6.78 -23.14
N THR A 2 13.57 -5.58 -22.59
CA THR A 2 14.31 -5.16 -21.40
C THR A 2 13.54 -5.66 -20.18
N ASP A 3 14.11 -6.64 -19.48
CA ASP A 3 13.57 -7.08 -18.20
C ASP A 3 13.56 -5.90 -17.23
N ARG A 4 12.38 -5.49 -16.78
CA ARG A 4 12.24 -4.44 -15.77
C ARG A 4 12.43 -5.06 -14.40
N VAL A 5 13.63 -4.92 -13.85
CA VAL A 5 13.97 -5.40 -12.51
C VAL A 5 13.24 -4.56 -11.43
N CYS A 6 12.78 -5.23 -10.36
CA CYS A 6 12.14 -4.59 -9.21
C CYS A 6 13.15 -3.74 -8.43
N ASN A 7 12.78 -2.50 -8.09
CA ASN A 7 13.61 -1.58 -7.32
C ASN A 7 13.29 -1.66 -5.82
N SER A 8 13.45 -2.84 -5.23
CA SER A 8 12.95 -3.16 -3.87
C SER A 8 13.53 -2.26 -2.78
N GLU A 9 14.83 -1.94 -2.84
CA GLU A 9 15.50 -1.05 -1.88
C GLU A 9 14.90 0.36 -1.89
N ARG A 10 14.77 0.95 -3.09
CA ARG A 10 14.15 2.28 -3.27
C ARG A 10 12.68 2.27 -2.82
N ASN A 11 11.95 1.21 -3.13
CA ASN A 11 10.56 1.08 -2.71
C ASN A 11 10.44 0.95 -1.18
N ARG A 12 11.37 0.26 -0.51
CA ARG A 12 11.38 0.07 0.94
C ARG A 12 11.53 1.40 1.68
N GLN A 13 12.35 2.32 1.17
CA GLN A 13 12.51 3.68 1.71
C GLN A 13 11.21 4.50 1.66
N ARG A 14 10.33 4.22 0.70
CA ARG A 14 9.04 4.92 0.52
C ARG A 14 7.84 4.14 1.05
N CYS A 15 8.06 2.97 1.64
CA CYS A 15 6.98 2.11 2.07
C CYS A 15 6.39 2.63 3.39
N ALA A 16 5.14 3.08 3.36
CA ALA A 16 4.43 3.57 4.54
C ALA A 16 3.80 2.47 5.41
N CYS A 17 3.93 1.19 5.04
CA CYS A 17 3.36 0.08 5.80
C CYS A 17 3.86 0.08 7.26
N THR A 18 2.93 0.23 8.20
CA THR A 18 3.19 0.33 9.64
C THR A 18 3.33 -1.03 10.32
N TYR A 19 2.96 -2.12 9.65
CA TYR A 19 3.08 -3.47 10.21
C TYR A 19 4.55 -3.87 10.40
N ALA A 20 4.96 -3.98 11.67
CA ALA A 20 6.30 -4.40 12.05
C ALA A 20 6.54 -5.85 11.58
N GLY A 21 7.58 -6.06 10.77
CA GLY A 21 7.90 -7.38 10.23
C GLY A 21 7.21 -7.76 8.92
N CYS A 22 6.55 -6.83 8.22
CA CYS A 22 5.95 -7.11 6.91
C CYS A 22 6.96 -7.75 5.93
N PRO A 23 6.74 -9.00 5.48
CA PRO A 23 7.70 -9.70 4.61
C PRO A 23 7.73 -9.12 3.19
N ARG A 24 6.70 -8.35 2.80
CA ARG A 24 6.51 -7.78 1.46
C ARG A 24 7.03 -6.34 1.35
N LYS A 25 7.70 -5.82 2.38
CA LYS A 25 8.13 -4.41 2.45
C LYS A 25 9.17 -4.10 1.36
N GLY A 26 8.79 -3.26 0.40
CA GLY A 26 9.58 -2.92 -0.79
C GLY A 26 9.24 -3.73 -2.05
N TYR A 27 8.50 -4.83 -1.92
CA TYR A 27 8.04 -5.67 -3.03
C TYR A 27 6.59 -5.31 -3.39
N CYS A 28 6.40 -4.19 -4.10
CA CYS A 28 5.09 -3.60 -4.33
C CYS A 28 4.11 -4.52 -5.07
N CYS A 29 4.59 -5.34 -6.02
CA CYS A 29 3.75 -6.30 -6.73
C CYS A 29 3.18 -7.36 -5.78
N ASP A 30 4.02 -7.93 -4.91
CA ASP A 30 3.61 -8.93 -3.92
C ASP A 30 2.68 -8.32 -2.86
N CYS A 31 2.98 -7.09 -2.43
CA CYS A 31 2.16 -6.34 -1.49
C CYS A 31 0.75 -6.10 -2.05
N LEU A 32 0.66 -5.65 -3.31
CA LEU A 32 -0.62 -5.43 -3.99
C LEU A 32 -1.40 -6.74 -4.14
N GLN A 33 -0.75 -7.80 -4.63
CA GLN A 33 -1.38 -9.12 -4.80
C GLN A 33 -1.92 -9.68 -3.48
N TYR A 34 -1.18 -9.51 -2.39
CA TYR A 34 -1.61 -9.97 -1.07
C TYR A 34 -2.85 -9.22 -0.58
N HIS A 35 -2.81 -7.89 -0.57
CA HIS A 35 -3.93 -7.09 -0.06
C HIS A 35 -5.16 -7.20 -0.97
N TRP A 36 -4.97 -7.24 -2.29
CA TRP A 36 -6.09 -7.33 -3.23
C TRP A 36 -6.91 -8.61 -3.04
N LYS A 37 -6.26 -9.74 -2.71
CA LYS A 37 -6.95 -10.99 -2.39
C LYS A 37 -7.84 -10.91 -1.15
N ASN A 38 -7.58 -9.94 -0.28
CA ASN A 38 -8.36 -9.68 0.94
C ASN A 38 -9.34 -8.51 0.77
N HIS A 39 -9.55 -8.00 -0.45
CA HIS A 39 -10.29 -6.76 -0.72
C HIS A 39 -9.74 -5.55 0.04
N GLU A 40 -8.41 -5.49 0.16
CA GLU A 40 -7.65 -4.40 0.76
C GLU A 40 -6.71 -3.75 -0.25
N LEU A 41 -6.15 -2.60 0.15
CA LEU A 41 -5.07 -1.93 -0.57
C LEU A 41 -3.78 -1.88 0.26
N PRO A 42 -2.60 -1.79 -0.38
CA PRO A 42 -1.35 -1.55 0.34
C PRO A 42 -1.40 -0.30 1.22
N GLY A 43 -0.85 -0.40 2.43
CA GLY A 43 -0.78 0.73 3.37
C GLY A 43 -0.11 2.00 2.82
N CYS A 44 0.74 1.88 1.81
CA CYS A 44 1.33 3.01 1.08
C CYS A 44 0.31 3.92 0.40
N LEU A 45 -0.93 3.46 0.20
CA LEU A 45 -2.01 4.22 -0.42
C LEU A 45 -2.89 4.96 0.60
N PHE A 46 -2.56 4.86 1.89
CA PHE A 46 -3.29 5.50 2.97
C PHE A 46 -2.43 6.62 3.60
N PRO A 47 -3.04 7.72 4.07
CA PRO A 47 -2.36 8.69 4.91
C PRO A 47 -1.76 8.05 6.17
N PRO A 48 -0.66 8.58 6.73
CA PRO A 48 0.01 8.00 7.89
C PRO A 48 -0.90 7.77 9.10
N GLU A 49 -1.85 8.67 9.34
CA GLU A 49 -2.84 8.57 10.40
C GLU A 49 -3.84 7.44 10.18
N ALA A 50 -4.25 7.19 8.93
CA ALA A 50 -5.15 6.10 8.58
C ALA A 50 -4.43 4.75 8.60
N GLU A 51 -3.21 4.68 8.06
CA GLU A 51 -2.43 3.43 8.04
C GLU A 51 -2.06 2.93 9.45
N LYS A 52 -2.04 3.81 10.46
CA LYS A 52 -1.87 3.41 11.87
C LYS A 52 -3.06 2.64 12.45
N THR A 53 -4.26 2.75 11.87
CA THR A 53 -5.45 2.00 12.32
C THR A 53 -5.50 0.60 11.73
N TYR A 54 -4.66 0.31 10.73
CA TYR A 54 -4.63 -0.95 9.97
C TYR A 54 -5.89 -1.28 9.17
N ASP A 55 -6.88 -0.39 9.13
CA ASP A 55 -8.03 -0.55 8.25
C ASP A 55 -7.62 -0.22 6.81
N ARG A 56 -7.25 -1.27 6.08
CA ARG A 56 -6.81 -1.18 4.67
C ARG A 56 -7.93 -1.54 3.70
N SER A 57 -9.18 -1.56 4.16
CA SER A 57 -10.34 -1.89 3.32
C SER A 57 -10.53 -0.89 2.18
N LEU A 58 -11.16 -1.36 1.10
CA LEU A 58 -11.58 -0.49 0.00
C LEU A 58 -12.56 0.60 0.47
N ASP A 59 -13.42 0.31 1.43
CA ASP A 59 -14.38 1.27 1.99
C ASP A 59 -13.68 2.43 2.69
N ASN A 60 -12.68 2.14 3.54
CA ASN A 60 -11.89 3.19 4.18
C ASN A 60 -11.12 4.02 3.14
N PHE A 61 -10.53 3.36 2.14
CA PHE A 61 -9.85 4.04 1.03
C PHE A 61 -10.79 5.01 0.30
N LEU A 62 -12.00 4.56 -0.08
CA LEU A 62 -12.99 5.39 -0.75
C LEU A 62 -13.48 6.54 0.15
N GLY A 63 -13.62 6.31 1.46
CA GLY A 63 -13.97 7.34 2.44
C GLY A 63 -12.93 8.46 2.54
N ILE A 64 -11.64 8.09 2.53
CA ILE A 64 -10.51 9.02 2.59
C ILE A 64 -10.34 9.80 1.27
N TRP A 65 -10.31 9.07 0.15
CA TRP A 65 -9.92 9.64 -1.14
C TRP A 65 -11.09 10.11 -1.99
N GLY A 66 -12.27 9.49 -1.90
CA GLY A 66 -13.46 9.87 -2.68
C GLY A 66 -13.98 11.28 -2.40
N LYS A 67 -13.52 11.91 -1.31
CA LYS A 67 -13.73 13.33 -0.99
C LYS A 67 -12.62 14.24 -1.53
N ARG A 68 -11.39 13.71 -1.69
CA ARG A 68 -10.18 14.45 -2.09
C ARG A 68 -9.97 14.47 -3.61
N SER A 69 -10.42 13.46 -4.34
CA SER A 69 -10.22 13.30 -5.79
C SER A 69 -11.22 14.06 -6.68
N ARG A 70 -12.18 14.78 -6.07
CA ARG A 70 -13.14 15.65 -6.78
C ARG A 70 -12.69 17.12 -6.87
N LYS A 71 -11.40 17.38 -6.68
CA LYS A 71 -10.78 18.69 -6.85
C LYS A 71 -9.98 18.75 -8.13
#